data_AF-A0A7X7THN6-F1
#
_entry.id   AF-A0A7X7THN6-F1
#
_cell.length_a   1.000
_cell.length_b   1.000
_cell.length_c   1.000
_cell.angle_alpha   90.00
_cell.angle_beta   90.00
_cell.angle_gamma   90.00
#
_symmetry.space_group_name_H-M   'P 1'
#
loop_
_entity.id
_entity.type
_entity.pdbx_description
1 polymer ?
#
loop_
_entity_poly.entity_id
_entity_poly.type
_entity_poly.pdbx_seq_one_letter_code
_entity_poly.pdbx_strand_id
1 'polypeptide(L)'
;SELPLFVNETLIKERIRAKIEVSVYRQRIEETRRKLSLTPEHIRLVLDNALLLLQGEGLRKIENTGYDRITKLPERWADLTRFFPNNRLPVTVAFDEASRDRRDEDAVFLHPSHPLLKRAMAFFRANLWSKRIDTNRNQSQRLNRVTLKAVPSTITSNPLVILYLKGAIQNEFSQVLIEEIVSMGFTFSEGLIVPVDPSFLAGIEHAFIKYKPDPKMGLTMKRLLQENLETLRHTVGEKEKTWTSEYLSQFQEYVKRETRDLESLIKERIREINAAIKPLQKLAQTLLFQEERSQAWEDAQRLLLRKEHLEAELKDIPTRISKKYRVKGAPRLQPIAYCFVLPM
;
A
#
# COMPACT_ATOMS: atom_id res chain seq x y z
N SER A 1 -13.07 -23.38 49.48
CA SER A 1 -11.72 -23.34 48.90
C SER A 1 -11.66 -22.22 47.88
N GLU A 2 -11.25 -21.05 48.34
CA GLU A 2 -11.10 -19.85 47.52
C GLU A 2 -9.86 -20.00 46.65
N LEU A 3 -10.04 -19.86 45.33
CA LEU A 3 -8.91 -19.75 44.40
C LEU A 3 -8.10 -18.49 44.79
N PRO A 4 -6.76 -18.57 44.85
CA PRO A 4 -5.94 -17.47 45.33
C PRO A 4 -6.10 -16.23 44.43
N LEU A 5 -6.51 -15.11 45.04
CA LEU A 5 -6.71 -13.80 44.41
C LEU A 5 -5.57 -13.34 43.48
N PHE A 6 -4.35 -13.84 43.68
CA PHE A 6 -3.16 -13.50 42.91
C PHE A 6 -3.19 -13.92 41.43
N VAL A 7 -3.87 -15.02 41.09
CA VAL A 7 -4.00 -15.49 39.69
C VAL A 7 -4.95 -14.60 38.89
N ASN A 8 -5.92 -13.98 39.56
CA ASN A 8 -6.93 -13.14 38.93
C ASN A 8 -6.36 -11.76 38.56
N GLU A 9 -5.51 -11.17 39.40
CA GLU A 9 -4.84 -9.91 39.08
C GLU A 9 -3.88 -10.01 37.89
N THR A 10 -3.14 -11.10 37.75
CA THR A 10 -2.20 -11.30 36.63
C THR A 10 -2.96 -11.44 35.32
N LEU A 11 -4.02 -12.26 35.29
CA LEU A 11 -4.90 -12.42 34.14
C LEU A 11 -5.61 -11.11 33.75
N ILE A 12 -6.03 -10.31 34.73
CA ILE A 12 -6.63 -8.99 34.49
C ILE A 12 -5.59 -8.04 33.89
N LYS A 13 -4.37 -8.00 34.44
CA LYS A 13 -3.25 -7.19 33.91
C LYS A 13 -2.87 -7.60 32.49
N GLU A 14 -2.81 -8.90 32.19
CA GLU A 14 -2.57 -9.44 30.85
C GLU A 14 -3.68 -9.09 29.87
N ARG A 15 -4.95 -9.21 30.28
CA ARG A 15 -6.10 -8.86 29.43
C ARG A 15 -6.18 -7.37 29.16
N ILE A 16 -5.83 -6.53 30.14
CA ILE A 16 -5.71 -5.08 29.95
C ILE A 16 -4.56 -4.76 28.98
N ARG A 17 -3.38 -5.37 29.17
CA ARG A 17 -2.24 -5.21 28.26
C ARG A 17 -2.57 -5.62 26.83
N ALA A 18 -3.21 -6.77 26.65
CA ALA A 18 -3.66 -7.25 25.34
C ALA A 18 -4.69 -6.32 24.69
N LYS A 19 -5.65 -5.77 25.46
CA LYS A 19 -6.59 -4.76 24.95
C LYS A 19 -5.90 -3.48 24.51
N ILE A 20 -4.92 -3.00 25.29
CA ILE A 20 -4.13 -1.81 24.95
C ILE A 20 -3.33 -2.08 23.68
N GLU A 21 -2.62 -3.20 23.58
CA GLU A 21 -1.89 -3.60 22.38
C GLU A 21 -2.81 -3.68 21.16
N VAL A 22 -3.97 -4.33 21.26
CA VAL A 22 -4.96 -4.39 20.17
C VAL A 22 -5.42 -2.99 19.75
N SER A 23 -5.64 -2.07 20.70
CA SER A 23 -6.04 -0.70 20.38
C SER A 23 -4.93 0.07 19.64
N VAL A 24 -3.67 -0.08 20.06
CA VAL A 24 -2.51 0.51 19.40
C VAL A 24 -2.33 -0.05 18.00
N TYR A 25 -2.47 -1.36 17.81
CA TYR A 25 -2.41 -1.98 16.48
C TYR A 25 -3.55 -1.51 15.58
N ARG A 26 -4.78 -1.41 16.09
CA ARG A 26 -5.92 -0.86 15.34
C ARG A 26 -5.66 0.59 14.92
N GLN A 27 -5.17 1.43 15.82
CA GLN A 27 -4.84 2.81 15.49
C GLN A 27 -3.77 2.89 14.40
N ARG A 28 -2.69 2.10 14.51
CA ARG A 28 -1.64 2.02 13.48
C ARG A 28 -2.19 1.54 12.13
N ILE A 29 -3.09 0.56 12.15
CA ILE A 29 -3.77 0.09 10.92
C ILE A 29 -4.58 1.23 10.31
N GLU A 30 -5.32 1.99 11.10
CA GLU A 30 -6.12 3.10 10.57
C GLU A 30 -5.28 4.28 10.10
N GLU A 31 -4.20 4.61 10.80
CA GLU A 31 -3.20 5.58 10.34
C GLU A 31 -2.59 5.14 9.01
N THR A 32 -2.27 3.84 8.87
CA THR A 32 -1.74 3.28 7.63
C THR A 32 -2.78 3.29 6.51
N ARG A 33 -4.04 2.93 6.79
CA ARG A 33 -5.14 2.98 5.83
C ARG A 33 -5.38 4.40 5.32
N ARG A 34 -5.38 5.39 6.22
CA ARG A 34 -5.47 6.81 5.87
C ARG A 34 -4.27 7.26 5.03
N LYS A 35 -3.05 6.92 5.45
CA LYS A 35 -1.82 7.26 4.72
C LYS A 35 -1.79 6.68 3.31
N LEU A 36 -2.33 5.47 3.12
CA LEU A 36 -2.38 4.78 1.83
C LEU A 36 -3.70 5.02 1.08
N SER A 37 -4.58 5.89 1.58
CA SER A 37 -5.90 6.16 1.01
C SER A 37 -6.72 4.90 0.73
N LEU A 38 -6.59 3.87 1.57
CA LEU A 38 -7.29 2.58 1.45
C LEU A 38 -8.73 2.69 1.99
N THR A 39 -9.51 3.63 1.47
CA THR A 39 -10.92 3.77 1.82
C THR A 39 -11.77 2.75 1.05
N PRO A 40 -12.92 2.31 1.61
CA PRO A 40 -13.86 1.45 0.89
C PRO A 40 -14.23 1.99 -0.50
N GLU A 41 -14.38 3.30 -0.63
CA GLU A 41 -14.72 3.98 -1.87
C GLU A 41 -13.62 3.83 -2.92
N HIS A 42 -12.34 3.98 -2.55
CA HIS A 42 -11.23 3.80 -3.49
C HIS A 42 -11.08 2.34 -3.92
N ILE A 43 -11.24 1.39 -3.00
CA ILE A 43 -11.17 -0.04 -3.31
C ILE A 43 -12.30 -0.42 -4.29
N ARG A 44 -13.52 0.04 -4.02
CA ARG A 44 -14.68 -0.08 -4.90
C ARG A 44 -14.41 0.52 -6.28
N LEU A 45 -13.87 1.74 -6.32
CA LEU A 45 -13.56 2.46 -7.55
C LEU A 45 -12.54 1.71 -8.42
N VAL A 46 -11.52 1.09 -7.82
CA VAL A 46 -10.54 0.27 -8.54
C VAL A 46 -11.21 -0.92 -9.20
N LEU A 47 -12.05 -1.67 -8.47
CA LEU A 47 -12.72 -2.83 -9.05
C LEU A 47 -13.73 -2.41 -10.13
N ASP A 48 -14.55 -1.39 -9.86
CA ASP A 48 -15.55 -0.86 -10.79
C ASP A 48 -14.92 -0.43 -12.12
N ASN A 49 -13.86 0.38 -12.08
CA ASN A 49 -13.18 0.82 -13.29
C ASN A 49 -12.51 -0.34 -14.04
N ALA A 50 -11.95 -1.34 -13.33
CA ALA A 50 -11.38 -2.50 -14.00
C ALA A 50 -12.45 -3.30 -14.77
N LEU A 51 -13.62 -3.51 -14.15
CA LEU A 51 -14.74 -4.21 -14.78
C LEU A 51 -15.32 -3.39 -15.95
N LEU A 52 -15.59 -2.11 -15.76
CA LEU A 52 -16.02 -1.19 -16.83
C LEU A 52 -15.07 -1.23 -18.01
N LEU A 53 -13.76 -1.14 -17.74
CA LEU A 53 -12.76 -1.21 -18.79
C LEU A 53 -12.76 -2.56 -19.47
N LEU A 54 -12.82 -3.69 -18.76
CA LEU A 54 -12.65 -5.04 -19.32
C LEU A 54 -13.90 -5.63 -20.03
N GLN A 55 -15.10 -5.24 -19.64
CA GLN A 55 -16.34 -5.83 -20.16
C GLN A 55 -17.47 -4.83 -20.38
N GLY A 56 -17.25 -3.53 -20.16
CA GLY A 56 -18.25 -2.48 -20.36
C GLY A 56 -19.29 -2.35 -19.23
N GLU A 57 -19.38 -3.35 -18.34
CA GLU A 57 -20.25 -3.33 -17.16
C GLU A 57 -19.42 -3.31 -15.88
N GLY A 58 -19.72 -2.34 -15.01
CA GLY A 58 -19.14 -2.17 -13.69
C GLY A 58 -19.92 -2.85 -12.56
N LEU A 59 -19.70 -2.39 -11.34
CA LEU A 59 -20.44 -2.80 -10.15
C LEU A 59 -21.84 -2.19 -10.16
N ARG A 60 -22.86 -3.00 -9.86
CA ARG A 60 -24.22 -2.50 -9.66
C ARG A 60 -24.47 -2.24 -8.18
N LYS A 61 -24.75 -0.98 -7.82
CA LYS A 61 -25.16 -0.63 -6.46
C LYS A 61 -26.47 -1.33 -6.09
N ILE A 62 -26.53 -1.89 -4.88
CA ILE A 62 -27.79 -2.33 -4.26
C ILE A 62 -28.25 -1.16 -3.39
N GLU A 63 -29.39 -0.58 -3.73
CA GLU A 63 -29.93 0.59 -3.02
C GLU A 63 -30.13 0.30 -1.52
N ASN A 64 -29.86 1.31 -0.69
CA ASN A 64 -30.11 1.31 0.76
C ASN A 64 -29.40 0.25 1.61
N THR A 65 -28.39 -0.44 1.06
CA THR A 65 -27.65 -1.49 1.80
C THR A 65 -26.15 -1.23 1.92
N GLY A 66 -25.59 -0.31 1.12
CA GLY A 66 -24.13 -0.10 1.05
C GLY A 66 -23.38 -1.25 0.38
N TYR A 67 -24.08 -2.24 -0.18
CA TYR A 67 -23.51 -3.34 -0.96
C TYR A 67 -23.53 -3.06 -2.46
N ASP A 68 -22.63 -3.72 -3.17
CA ASP A 68 -22.64 -3.81 -4.63
C ASP A 68 -22.90 -5.26 -5.07
N ARG A 69 -23.26 -5.43 -6.34
CA ARG A 69 -23.45 -6.72 -6.98
C ARG A 69 -22.54 -6.86 -8.19
N ILE A 70 -21.81 -7.97 -8.23
CA ILE A 70 -21.06 -8.40 -9.40
C ILE A 70 -21.96 -9.36 -10.18
N THR A 71 -22.40 -8.96 -11.37
CA THR A 71 -23.26 -9.77 -12.24
C THR A 71 -22.46 -10.67 -13.16
N LYS A 72 -21.33 -10.16 -13.66
CA LYS A 72 -20.49 -10.84 -14.64
C LYS A 72 -19.03 -10.54 -14.35
N LEU A 73 -18.17 -11.54 -14.55
CA LEU A 73 -16.72 -11.37 -14.57
C LEU A 73 -16.20 -11.44 -16.01
N PRO A 74 -15.11 -10.73 -16.33
CA PRO A 74 -14.38 -10.91 -17.58
C PRO A 74 -13.97 -12.39 -17.74
N GLU A 75 -13.99 -12.92 -18.97
CA GLU A 75 -13.67 -14.34 -19.24
C GLU A 75 -12.32 -14.77 -18.67
N ARG A 76 -11.32 -13.90 -18.75
CA ARG A 76 -9.96 -14.14 -18.22
C ARG A 76 -9.90 -14.24 -16.69
N TRP A 77 -10.99 -13.89 -16.00
CA TRP A 77 -11.13 -13.89 -14.55
C TRP A 77 -12.17 -14.93 -14.09
N ALA A 78 -12.66 -15.79 -14.98
CA ALA A 78 -13.64 -16.81 -14.64
C ALA A 78 -13.15 -17.76 -13.53
N ASP A 79 -11.84 -17.98 -13.44
CA ASP A 79 -11.20 -18.77 -12.39
C ASP A 79 -11.43 -18.21 -10.98
N LEU A 80 -11.70 -16.92 -10.85
CA LEU A 80 -11.92 -16.25 -9.57
C LEU A 80 -13.30 -16.52 -8.96
N THR A 81 -14.23 -17.12 -9.70
CA THR A 81 -15.54 -17.53 -9.19
C THR A 81 -15.45 -18.48 -8.00
N ARG A 82 -14.36 -19.25 -7.90
CA ARG A 82 -14.05 -20.15 -6.77
C ARG A 82 -13.92 -19.46 -5.40
N PHE A 83 -13.77 -18.14 -5.39
CA PHE A 83 -13.67 -17.33 -4.17
C PHE A 83 -15.02 -16.73 -3.75
N PHE A 84 -16.10 -17.04 -4.47
CA PHE A 84 -17.45 -16.62 -4.15
C PHE A 84 -18.25 -17.75 -3.51
N PRO A 85 -19.25 -17.43 -2.67
CA PRO A 85 -20.21 -18.40 -2.16
C PRO A 85 -20.82 -19.21 -3.31
N ASN A 86 -20.87 -20.52 -3.13
CA ASN A 86 -21.41 -21.47 -4.11
C ASN A 86 -20.75 -21.44 -5.50
N ASN A 87 -19.58 -20.81 -5.64
CA ASN A 87 -18.82 -20.64 -6.89
C ASN A 87 -19.64 -20.04 -8.04
N ARG A 88 -20.58 -19.13 -7.74
CA ARG A 88 -21.56 -18.62 -8.70
C ARG A 88 -21.63 -17.10 -8.74
N LEU A 89 -22.18 -16.61 -9.83
CA LEU A 89 -22.61 -15.23 -10.04
C LEU A 89 -24.14 -15.20 -10.23
N PRO A 90 -24.84 -14.11 -9.89
CA PRO A 90 -24.31 -12.88 -9.30
C PRO A 90 -23.90 -13.05 -7.82
N VAL A 91 -22.98 -12.21 -7.35
CA VAL A 91 -22.54 -12.20 -5.94
C VAL A 91 -22.67 -10.80 -5.34
N THR A 92 -23.13 -10.73 -4.10
CA THR A 92 -23.19 -9.50 -3.30
C THR A 92 -21.85 -9.26 -2.63
N VAL A 93 -21.33 -8.04 -2.71
CA VAL A 93 -20.01 -7.67 -2.20
C VAL A 93 -20.08 -6.42 -1.33
N ALA A 94 -19.24 -6.40 -0.30
CA ALA A 94 -19.06 -5.27 0.60
C ALA A 94 -17.60 -4.81 0.59
N PHE A 95 -17.37 -3.50 0.65
CA PHE A 95 -16.03 -2.90 0.72
C PHE A 95 -15.70 -2.34 2.10
N ASP A 96 -16.71 -2.15 2.94
CA ASP A 96 -16.58 -1.77 4.33
C ASP A 96 -16.85 -2.99 5.23
N GLU A 97 -16.00 -3.18 6.23
CA GLU A 97 -16.13 -4.27 7.19
C GLU A 97 -17.24 -3.96 8.19
N ALA A 98 -17.44 -2.68 8.54
CA ALA A 98 -18.46 -2.24 9.48
C ALA A 98 -19.88 -2.34 8.90
N SER A 99 -20.02 -2.35 7.57
CA SER A 99 -21.30 -2.49 6.90
C SER A 99 -21.77 -3.93 6.73
N ARG A 100 -20.97 -4.94 7.10
CA ARG A 100 -21.48 -6.32 7.21
C ARG A 100 -22.42 -6.42 8.40
N ASP A 101 -23.72 -6.31 8.13
CA ASP A 101 -24.71 -6.72 9.12
C ASP A 101 -24.64 -8.25 9.26
N ARG A 102 -24.84 -8.78 10.46
CA ARG A 102 -24.80 -10.24 10.72
C ARG A 102 -25.86 -11.02 9.93
N ARG A 103 -26.78 -10.32 9.25
CA ARG A 103 -27.92 -10.86 8.54
C ARG A 103 -27.63 -11.31 7.11
N ASP A 104 -26.56 -10.82 6.48
CA ASP A 104 -26.20 -11.19 5.10
C ASP A 104 -24.93 -12.05 5.08
N GLU A 105 -25.06 -13.31 5.53
CA GLU A 105 -23.96 -14.28 5.57
C GLU A 105 -23.36 -14.54 4.17
N ASP A 106 -24.15 -14.35 3.10
CA ASP A 106 -23.74 -14.55 1.71
C ASP A 106 -22.97 -13.36 1.09
N ALA A 107 -22.83 -12.24 1.80
CA ALA A 107 -22.08 -11.09 1.29
C ALA A 107 -20.56 -11.29 1.42
N VAL A 108 -19.83 -11.11 0.32
CA VAL A 108 -18.36 -11.26 0.28
C VAL A 108 -17.68 -9.94 0.60
N PHE A 109 -16.84 -9.94 1.63
CA PHE A 109 -16.01 -8.78 1.96
C PHE A 109 -14.77 -8.71 1.06
N LEU A 110 -14.67 -7.64 0.28
CA LEU A 110 -13.56 -7.39 -0.64
C LEU A 110 -12.51 -6.46 -0.02
N HIS A 111 -11.55 -7.06 0.68
CA HIS A 111 -10.38 -6.37 1.19
C HIS A 111 -9.26 -6.28 0.14
N PRO A 112 -8.27 -5.35 0.25
CA PRO A 112 -7.21 -5.17 -0.75
C PRO A 112 -6.42 -6.43 -1.13
N SER A 113 -6.31 -7.40 -0.23
CA SER A 113 -5.60 -8.65 -0.48
C SER A 113 -6.45 -9.74 -1.15
N HIS A 114 -7.75 -9.49 -1.38
CA HIS A 114 -8.65 -10.42 -2.07
C HIS A 114 -8.15 -10.69 -3.50
N PRO A 115 -8.18 -11.95 -4.01
CA PRO A 115 -7.67 -12.30 -5.34
C PRO A 115 -8.25 -11.46 -6.49
N LEU A 116 -9.54 -11.12 -6.40
CA LEU A 116 -10.21 -10.25 -7.37
C LEU A 116 -9.60 -8.85 -7.43
N LEU A 117 -9.37 -8.23 -6.27
CA LEU A 117 -8.77 -6.91 -6.19
C LEU A 117 -7.29 -6.93 -6.60
N LYS A 118 -6.55 -7.98 -6.20
CA LYS A 118 -5.17 -8.19 -6.68
C LYS A 118 -5.11 -8.26 -8.20
N ARG A 119 -6.08 -8.93 -8.84
CA ARG A 119 -6.14 -9.05 -10.30
C ARG A 119 -6.56 -7.74 -10.97
N ALA A 120 -7.48 -6.98 -10.38
CA ALA A 120 -7.81 -5.62 -10.83
C ALA A 120 -6.60 -4.67 -10.74
N MET A 121 -5.87 -4.67 -9.62
CA MET A 121 -4.63 -3.90 -9.47
C MET A 121 -3.56 -4.33 -10.46
N ALA A 122 -3.38 -5.65 -10.66
CA ALA A 122 -2.43 -6.17 -11.65
C ALA A 122 -2.78 -5.72 -13.07
N PHE A 123 -4.07 -5.64 -13.42
CA PHE A 123 -4.53 -5.09 -14.69
C PHE A 123 -4.09 -3.63 -14.87
N PHE A 124 -4.34 -2.76 -13.90
CA PHE A 124 -3.90 -1.35 -13.99
C PHE A 124 -2.39 -1.22 -14.04
N ARG A 125 -1.66 -1.95 -13.19
CA ARG A 125 -0.20 -1.97 -13.19
C ARG A 125 0.31 -2.38 -14.57
N ALA A 126 -0.17 -3.49 -15.13
CA ALA A 126 0.25 -3.96 -16.45
C ALA A 126 0.02 -2.90 -17.55
N ASN A 127 -1.13 -2.23 -17.54
CA ASN A 127 -1.40 -1.14 -18.48
C ASN A 127 -0.42 0.02 -18.27
N LEU A 128 -0.17 0.44 -17.02
CA LEU A 128 0.74 1.52 -16.68
C LEU A 128 2.20 1.27 -17.16
N TRP A 129 2.66 0.02 -17.10
CA TRP A 129 4.01 -0.37 -17.53
C TRP A 129 4.12 -0.64 -19.04
N SER A 130 3.00 -0.70 -19.77
CA SER A 130 3.04 -1.07 -21.17
C SER A 130 3.56 0.08 -22.05
N LYS A 131 4.70 -0.15 -22.74
CA LYS A 131 5.29 0.77 -23.74
C LYS A 131 4.47 0.91 -25.02
N ARG A 132 3.44 0.07 -25.17
CA ARG A 132 2.66 -0.06 -26.41
C ARG A 132 1.34 0.73 -26.40
N ILE A 133 1.05 1.49 -25.33
CA ILE A 133 -0.21 2.26 -25.19
C ILE A 133 -0.43 3.17 -26.40
N ASP A 134 0.66 3.66 -27.00
CA ASP A 134 0.61 4.57 -28.15
C ASP A 134 0.49 3.85 -29.51
N THR A 135 0.39 2.51 -29.51
CA THR A 135 0.22 1.69 -30.73
C THR A 135 -1.16 1.06 -30.75
N ASN A 136 -2.00 1.50 -31.68
CA ASN A 136 -3.41 1.09 -31.86
C ASN A 136 -3.60 -0.38 -32.34
N ARG A 137 -2.65 -1.27 -32.02
CA ARG A 137 -2.52 -2.61 -32.60
C ARG A 137 -2.96 -3.76 -31.69
N ASN A 138 -3.29 -3.51 -30.41
CA ASN A 138 -3.70 -4.56 -29.48
C ASN A 138 -4.99 -4.22 -28.73
N GLN A 139 -6.00 -5.09 -28.85
CA GLN A 139 -7.29 -5.03 -28.14
C GLN A 139 -7.21 -5.16 -26.60
N SER A 140 -6.00 -5.35 -26.04
CA SER A 140 -5.77 -5.56 -24.61
C SER A 140 -5.45 -4.28 -23.83
N GLN A 141 -5.20 -3.16 -24.49
CA GLN A 141 -4.84 -1.89 -23.84
C GLN A 141 -6.05 -0.96 -23.82
N ARG A 142 -6.42 -0.49 -22.61
CA ARG A 142 -7.68 0.24 -22.39
C ARG A 142 -7.52 1.58 -21.65
N LEU A 143 -6.28 2.04 -21.41
CA LEU A 143 -6.01 3.30 -20.71
C LEU A 143 -5.43 4.36 -21.65
N ASN A 144 -5.98 5.58 -21.54
CA ASN A 144 -5.46 6.76 -22.22
C ASN A 144 -4.40 7.45 -21.35
N ARG A 145 -3.24 7.79 -21.92
CA ARG A 145 -2.20 8.59 -21.25
C ARG A 145 -2.51 10.07 -21.22
N VAL A 146 -3.38 10.54 -22.11
CA VAL A 146 -3.81 11.93 -22.16
C VAL A 146 -5.31 11.97 -21.98
N THR A 147 -5.77 12.76 -21.02
CA THR A 147 -7.18 12.93 -20.71
C THR A 147 -7.51 14.42 -20.65
N LEU A 148 -8.76 14.74 -20.96
CA LEU A 148 -9.29 16.09 -20.89
C LEU A 148 -10.53 16.03 -20.00
N LYS A 149 -10.50 16.82 -18.92
CA LYS A 149 -11.54 16.91 -17.89
C LYS A 149 -11.99 18.36 -17.80
N ALA A 150 -13.19 18.56 -17.27
CA ALA A 150 -13.69 19.88 -16.96
C ALA A 150 -13.96 20.00 -15.46
N VAL A 151 -13.89 21.22 -14.96
CA VAL A 151 -14.28 21.62 -13.61
C VAL A 151 -15.14 22.88 -13.70
N PRO A 152 -16.01 23.13 -12.70
CA PRO A 152 -16.75 24.38 -12.64
C PRO A 152 -15.81 25.59 -12.62
N SER A 153 -16.16 26.63 -13.39
CA SER A 153 -15.42 27.90 -13.46
C SER A 153 -15.32 28.63 -12.12
N THR A 154 -16.11 28.23 -11.12
CA THR A 154 -16.01 28.74 -9.75
C THR A 154 -14.73 28.31 -9.03
N ILE A 155 -14.05 27.27 -9.51
CA ILE A 155 -12.84 26.71 -8.86
C ILE A 155 -11.55 27.27 -9.47
N THR A 156 -11.52 27.39 -10.79
CA THR A 156 -10.40 27.96 -11.52
C THR A 156 -10.93 28.75 -12.71
N SER A 157 -10.32 29.89 -13.00
CA SER A 157 -10.60 30.68 -14.21
C SER A 157 -9.69 30.29 -15.37
N ASN A 158 -8.56 29.63 -15.08
CA ASN A 158 -7.54 29.30 -16.06
C ASN A 158 -7.48 27.78 -16.30
N PRO A 159 -7.14 27.34 -17.53
CA PRO A 159 -6.88 25.93 -17.81
C PRO A 159 -5.64 25.44 -17.05
N LEU A 160 -5.67 24.17 -16.66
CA LEU A 160 -4.62 23.53 -15.88
C LEU A 160 -4.18 22.23 -16.53
N VAL A 161 -2.97 21.78 -16.23
CA VAL A 161 -2.45 20.46 -16.55
C VAL A 161 -2.05 19.76 -15.27
N ILE A 162 -2.59 18.58 -15.05
CA ILE A 162 -2.15 17.66 -14.01
C ILE A 162 -1.27 16.62 -14.68
N LEU A 163 0.00 16.60 -14.28
CA LEU A 163 0.98 15.60 -14.65
C LEU A 163 1.02 14.52 -13.57
N TYR A 164 0.71 13.29 -13.95
CA TYR A 164 0.91 12.14 -13.09
C TYR A 164 2.28 11.56 -13.37
N LEU A 165 3.12 11.56 -12.36
CA LEU A 165 4.45 10.99 -12.34
C LEU A 165 4.41 9.69 -11.56
N LYS A 166 5.21 8.73 -12.01
CA LYS A 166 5.40 7.48 -11.28
C LYS A 166 6.78 7.45 -10.69
N GLY A 167 6.83 7.37 -9.36
CA GLY A 167 8.04 7.15 -8.59
C GLY A 167 8.27 5.66 -8.39
N ALA A 168 9.48 5.18 -8.66
CA ALA A 168 9.89 3.81 -8.31
C ALA A 168 11.32 3.80 -7.78
N ILE A 169 11.51 3.17 -6.62
CA ILE A 169 12.82 2.90 -6.02
C ILE A 169 12.94 1.41 -5.78
N GLN A 170 14.05 0.82 -6.22
CA GLN A 170 14.36 -0.59 -6.02
C GLN A 170 15.60 -0.74 -5.13
N ASN A 171 15.67 -1.82 -4.36
CA ASN A 171 16.87 -2.17 -3.62
C ASN A 171 17.86 -3.00 -4.46
N GLU A 172 19.03 -3.31 -3.89
CA GLU A 172 20.06 -4.17 -4.51
C GLU A 172 19.52 -5.55 -4.94
N PHE A 173 18.53 -6.09 -4.21
CA PHE A 173 17.84 -7.34 -4.55
C PHE A 173 16.77 -7.18 -5.63
N SER A 174 16.67 -6.01 -6.27
CA SER A 174 15.64 -5.67 -7.26
C SER A 174 14.20 -5.75 -6.74
N GLN A 175 14.03 -5.70 -5.42
CA GLN A 175 12.73 -5.57 -4.78
C GLN A 175 12.31 -4.10 -4.80
N VAL A 176 11.02 -3.86 -5.02
CA VAL A 176 10.46 -2.51 -5.00
C VAL A 176 10.37 -2.04 -3.55
N LEU A 177 11.14 -1.00 -3.22
CA LEU A 177 11.08 -0.32 -1.92
C LEU A 177 9.91 0.65 -1.87
N ILE A 178 9.76 1.44 -2.93
CA ILE A 178 8.70 2.43 -3.08
C ILE A 178 8.18 2.36 -4.51
N GLU A 179 6.86 2.40 -4.63
CA GLU A 179 6.16 2.65 -5.87
C GLU A 179 4.94 3.50 -5.58
N GLU A 180 4.90 4.69 -6.16
CA GLU A 180 3.82 5.64 -5.94
C GLU A 180 3.53 6.46 -7.19
N ILE A 181 2.37 7.11 -7.17
CA ILE A 181 1.98 8.10 -8.17
C ILE A 181 2.04 9.47 -7.50
N VAL A 182 2.87 10.36 -8.04
CA VAL A 182 3.01 11.75 -7.62
C VAL A 182 2.31 12.62 -8.64
N SER A 183 1.37 13.45 -8.22
CA SER A 183 0.74 14.45 -9.09
C SER A 183 1.50 15.78 -9.02
N MET A 184 1.57 16.47 -10.16
CA MET A 184 2.08 17.82 -10.28
C MET A 184 1.11 18.66 -11.11
N GLY A 185 0.80 19.85 -10.64
CA GLY A 185 -0.13 20.75 -11.28
C GLY A 185 0.57 21.91 -11.93
N PHE A 186 0.06 22.33 -13.08
CA PHE A 186 0.55 23.48 -13.81
C PHE A 186 -0.63 24.30 -14.31
N THR A 187 -0.54 25.62 -14.20
CA THR A 187 -1.47 26.57 -14.85
C THR A 187 -0.77 27.23 -16.02
N PHE A 188 -1.54 27.78 -16.96
CA PHE A 188 -1.00 28.59 -18.04
C PHE A 188 -1.19 30.06 -17.72
N SER A 189 -0.09 30.81 -17.68
CA SER A 189 -0.08 32.26 -17.54
C SER A 189 0.73 32.83 -18.70
N GLU A 190 0.11 33.66 -19.54
CA GLU A 190 0.76 34.29 -20.70
C GLU A 190 1.47 33.29 -21.66
N GLY A 191 0.93 32.07 -21.77
CA GLY A 191 1.51 30.99 -22.59
C GLY A 191 2.63 30.19 -21.92
N LEU A 192 3.07 30.58 -20.71
CA LEU A 192 4.04 29.85 -19.91
C LEU A 192 3.35 28.97 -18.87
N ILE A 193 3.98 27.84 -18.54
CA ILE A 193 3.54 26.99 -17.44
C ILE A 193 4.05 27.47 -16.09
N VAL A 194 3.18 27.49 -15.10
CA VAL A 194 3.52 27.84 -13.72
C VAL A 194 3.07 26.71 -12.80
N PRO A 195 3.94 26.18 -11.92
CA PRO A 195 3.55 25.15 -10.96
C PRO A 195 2.45 25.62 -10.03
N VAL A 196 1.56 24.70 -9.66
CA VAL A 196 0.42 24.97 -8.79
C VAL A 196 0.58 24.19 -7.48
N ASP A 197 0.07 24.75 -6.39
CA ASP A 197 0.15 24.16 -5.07
C ASP A 197 -0.56 22.79 -4.99
N PRO A 198 0.03 21.78 -4.32
CA PRO A 198 -0.57 20.45 -4.19
C PRO A 198 -1.97 20.43 -3.53
N SER A 199 -2.25 21.31 -2.58
CA SER A 199 -3.55 21.36 -1.89
C SER A 199 -4.68 21.79 -2.83
N PHE A 200 -4.38 22.70 -3.75
CA PHE A 200 -5.33 23.14 -4.77
C PHE A 200 -5.63 22.01 -5.78
N LEU A 201 -4.64 21.18 -6.10
CA LEU A 201 -4.84 20.06 -7.02
C LEU A 201 -5.78 18.99 -6.47
N ALA A 202 -5.68 18.68 -5.18
CA ALA A 202 -6.60 17.75 -4.54
C ALA A 202 -8.05 18.23 -4.66
N GLY A 203 -8.31 19.53 -4.49
CA GLY A 203 -9.63 20.13 -4.67
C GLY A 203 -10.17 19.99 -6.10
N ILE A 204 -9.29 20.11 -7.11
CA ILE A 204 -9.65 19.96 -8.53
C ILE A 204 -10.08 18.54 -8.88
N GLU A 205 -9.33 17.53 -8.42
CA GLU A 205 -9.61 16.14 -8.74
C GLU A 205 -10.99 15.69 -8.22
N HIS A 206 -11.43 16.24 -7.08
CA HIS A 206 -12.77 16.02 -6.54
C HIS A 206 -13.89 16.74 -7.30
N ALA A 207 -13.56 17.78 -8.05
CA ALA A 207 -14.52 18.64 -8.73
C ALA A 207 -14.72 18.31 -10.22
N PHE A 208 -14.15 17.21 -10.71
CA PHE A 208 -14.31 16.83 -12.11
C PHE A 208 -15.78 16.58 -12.47
N ILE A 209 -16.24 17.29 -13.50
CA ILE A 209 -17.56 17.10 -14.08
C ILE A 209 -17.51 16.20 -15.31
N LYS A 210 -18.63 15.54 -15.61
CA LYS A 210 -18.79 14.81 -16.87
C LYS A 210 -18.91 15.81 -18.01
N TYR A 211 -17.85 15.91 -18.79
CA TYR A 211 -17.78 16.75 -19.97
C TYR A 211 -17.22 15.97 -21.15
N LYS A 212 -17.83 16.14 -22.32
CA LYS A 212 -17.33 15.56 -23.58
C LYS A 212 -16.60 16.67 -24.33
N PRO A 213 -15.26 16.63 -24.39
CA PRO A 213 -14.50 17.72 -24.98
C PRO A 213 -14.60 17.78 -26.50
N ASP A 214 -14.56 19.01 -27.03
CA ASP A 214 -14.33 19.27 -28.45
C ASP A 214 -12.90 18.81 -28.84
N PRO A 215 -12.75 17.95 -29.86
CA PRO A 215 -11.45 17.56 -30.40
C PRO A 215 -10.49 18.73 -30.71
N LYS A 216 -10.99 19.89 -31.13
CA LYS A 216 -10.16 21.07 -31.43
C LYS A 216 -9.40 21.58 -30.21
N MET A 217 -10.02 21.50 -29.04
CA MET A 217 -9.42 21.94 -27.78
C MET A 217 -8.24 21.05 -27.38
N GLY A 218 -8.32 19.75 -27.68
CA GLY A 218 -7.20 18.82 -27.50
C GLY A 218 -5.98 19.18 -28.36
N LEU A 219 -6.18 19.69 -29.58
CA LEU A 219 -5.09 20.14 -30.45
C LEU A 219 -4.40 21.40 -29.89
N THR A 220 -5.17 22.35 -29.37
CA THR A 220 -4.63 23.57 -28.73
C THR A 220 -3.79 23.20 -27.51
N MET A 221 -4.30 22.33 -26.64
CA MET A 221 -3.59 21.87 -25.44
C MET A 221 -2.29 21.12 -25.79
N LYS A 222 -2.31 20.31 -26.84
CA LYS A 222 -1.12 19.63 -27.35
C LYS A 222 -0.04 20.64 -27.77
N ARG A 223 -0.41 21.70 -28.49
CA ARG A 223 0.53 22.74 -28.92
C ARG A 223 1.15 23.47 -27.73
N LEU A 224 0.32 23.91 -26.77
CA LEU A 224 0.80 24.58 -25.55
C LEU A 224 1.76 23.71 -24.74
N LEU A 225 1.48 22.40 -24.66
CA LEU A 225 2.37 21.46 -24.00
C LEU A 225 3.72 21.36 -24.73
N GLN A 226 3.70 21.27 -26.07
CA GLN A 226 4.90 21.20 -26.91
C GLN A 226 5.81 22.40 -26.75
N GLU A 227 5.24 23.60 -26.69
CA GLU A 227 5.96 24.87 -26.47
C GLU A 227 6.64 24.92 -25.09
N ASN A 228 6.09 24.23 -24.10
CA ASN A 228 6.56 24.25 -22.70
C ASN A 228 7.28 22.96 -22.26
N LEU A 229 7.65 22.06 -23.19
CA LEU A 229 8.23 20.75 -22.85
C LEU A 229 9.53 20.83 -22.07
N GLU A 230 10.43 21.73 -22.42
CA GLU A 230 11.73 21.85 -21.75
C GLU A 230 11.56 22.39 -20.32
N THR A 231 10.67 23.35 -20.12
CA THR A 231 10.29 23.84 -18.78
C THR A 231 9.70 22.69 -17.94
N LEU A 232 8.79 21.88 -18.51
CA LEU A 232 8.24 20.71 -17.81
C LEU A 232 9.33 19.72 -17.41
N ARG A 233 10.25 19.40 -18.34
CA ARG A 233 11.36 18.48 -18.06
C ARG A 233 12.24 18.98 -16.92
N HIS A 234 12.55 20.27 -16.91
CA HIS A 234 13.31 20.89 -15.84
C HIS A 234 12.57 20.78 -14.50
N THR A 235 11.29 21.18 -14.42
CA THR A 235 10.53 21.12 -13.17
C THR A 235 10.35 19.69 -12.66
N VAL A 236 10.13 18.71 -13.56
CA VAL A 236 10.06 17.29 -13.19
C VAL A 236 11.40 16.78 -12.68
N GLY A 237 12.51 17.18 -13.29
CA GLY A 237 13.87 16.82 -12.84
C GLY A 237 14.19 17.38 -11.45
N GLU A 238 13.80 18.62 -11.17
CA GLU A 238 13.94 19.19 -9.82
C GLU A 238 13.06 18.45 -8.81
N LYS A 239 11.82 18.12 -9.17
CA LYS A 239 10.94 17.30 -8.32
C LYS A 239 11.53 15.92 -8.06
N GLU A 240 12.14 15.28 -9.06
CA GLU A 240 12.80 13.97 -8.93
C GLU A 240 13.96 14.01 -7.94
N LYS A 241 14.77 15.08 -7.95
CA LYS A 241 15.86 15.28 -6.98
C LYS A 241 15.32 15.43 -5.56
N THR A 242 14.33 16.30 -5.35
CA THR A 242 13.72 16.50 -4.03
C THR A 242 13.09 15.21 -3.50
N TRP A 243 12.30 14.54 -4.35
CA TRP A 243 11.65 13.27 -4.04
C TRP A 243 12.66 12.18 -3.68
N THR A 244 13.75 12.07 -4.44
CA THR A 244 14.83 11.12 -4.17
C THR A 244 15.50 11.39 -2.82
N SER A 245 15.84 12.65 -2.54
CA SER A 245 16.49 13.04 -1.28
C SER A 245 15.60 12.74 -0.06
N GLU A 246 14.30 13.00 -0.19
CA GLU A 246 13.31 12.72 0.85
C GLU A 246 13.26 11.23 1.20
N TYR A 247 13.12 10.36 0.19
CA TYR A 247 13.05 8.92 0.43
C TYR A 247 14.37 8.31 0.91
N LEU A 248 15.51 8.80 0.41
CA LEU A 248 16.81 8.36 0.93
C LEU A 248 16.96 8.69 2.42
N SER A 249 16.51 9.88 2.83
CA SER A 249 16.50 10.28 4.25
C SER A 249 15.55 9.42 5.07
N GLN A 250 14.35 9.12 4.55
CA GLN A 250 13.40 8.22 5.21
C GLN A 250 13.94 6.80 5.35
N PHE A 251 14.63 6.26 4.34
CA PHE A 251 15.25 4.93 4.42
C PHE A 251 16.36 4.87 5.46
N GLN A 252 17.16 5.93 5.62
CA GLN A 252 18.15 5.99 6.70
C GLN A 252 17.49 5.94 8.07
N GLU A 253 16.38 6.64 8.25
CA GLU A 253 15.60 6.60 9.49
C GLU A 253 14.97 5.22 9.73
N TYR A 254 14.46 4.56 8.69
CA TYR A 254 13.96 3.19 8.80
C TYR A 254 15.08 2.19 9.14
N VAL A 255 16.26 2.32 8.55
CA VAL A 255 17.42 1.48 8.89
C VAL A 255 17.77 1.64 10.37
N LYS A 256 17.87 2.88 10.86
CA LYS A 256 18.19 3.15 12.28
C LYS A 256 17.14 2.57 13.23
N ARG A 257 15.86 2.78 12.91
CA ARG A 257 14.73 2.33 13.73
C ARG A 257 14.62 0.80 13.75
N GLU A 258 14.59 0.17 12.57
CA GLU A 258 14.46 -1.29 12.45
C GLU A 258 15.67 -2.00 13.08
N THR A 259 16.88 -1.43 12.96
CA THR A 259 18.08 -1.96 13.62
C THR A 259 17.93 -1.90 15.14
N ARG A 260 17.54 -0.74 15.69
CA ARG A 260 17.35 -0.56 17.13
C ARG A 260 16.28 -1.50 17.69
N ASP A 261 15.14 -1.61 17.00
CA ASP A 261 14.01 -2.41 17.45
C ASP A 261 14.38 -3.91 17.46
N LEU A 262 15.03 -4.40 16.39
CA LEU A 262 15.48 -5.79 16.31
C LEU A 262 16.61 -6.10 17.29
N GLU A 263 17.57 -5.19 17.47
CA GLU A 263 18.60 -5.34 18.50
C GLU A 263 18.00 -5.42 19.89
N SER A 264 17.02 -4.57 20.20
CA SER A 264 16.33 -4.57 21.50
C SER A 264 15.61 -5.90 21.73
N LEU A 265 14.87 -6.37 20.73
CA LEU A 265 14.14 -7.64 20.79
C LEU A 265 15.08 -8.82 21.02
N ILE A 266 16.20 -8.89 20.30
CA ILE A 266 17.16 -9.99 20.48
C ILE A 266 17.89 -9.89 21.82
N LYS A 267 18.27 -8.68 22.26
CA LYS A 267 18.86 -8.48 23.60
C LYS A 267 17.90 -8.91 24.70
N GLU A 268 16.60 -8.63 24.55
CA GLU A 268 15.56 -9.10 25.47
C GLU A 268 15.47 -10.63 25.48
N ARG A 269 15.40 -11.28 24.31
CA ARG A 269 15.42 -12.75 24.21
C ARG A 269 16.69 -13.38 24.79
N ILE A 270 17.86 -12.78 24.60
CA ILE A 270 19.11 -13.22 25.24
C ILE A 270 19.03 -13.11 26.76
N ARG A 271 18.43 -12.05 27.31
CA ARG A 271 18.22 -11.91 28.76
C ARG A 271 17.28 -12.98 29.31
N GLU A 272 16.17 -13.25 28.64
CA GLU A 272 15.22 -14.32 29.01
C GLU A 272 15.91 -15.69 29.01
N ILE A 273 16.69 -15.99 27.95
CA ILE A 273 17.45 -17.25 27.86
C ILE A 273 18.47 -17.35 29.00
N ASN A 274 19.22 -16.29 29.30
CA ASN A 274 20.18 -16.29 30.41
C ASN A 274 19.48 -16.47 31.77
N ALA A 275 18.28 -15.93 31.96
CA ALA A 275 17.49 -16.13 33.17
C ALA A 275 17.00 -17.58 33.29
N ALA A 276 16.63 -18.23 32.17
CA ALA A 276 16.18 -19.62 32.13
C ALA A 276 17.32 -20.65 32.28
N ILE A 277 18.54 -20.34 31.83
CA ILE A 277 19.70 -21.25 31.95
C ILE A 277 20.12 -21.45 33.41
N LYS A 278 20.12 -20.39 34.24
CA LYS A 278 20.55 -20.45 35.65
C LYS A 278 19.84 -21.55 36.48
N PRO A 279 18.50 -21.66 36.50
CA PRO A 279 17.83 -22.72 37.24
C PRO A 279 18.10 -24.11 36.66
N LEU A 280 18.17 -24.26 35.33
CA LEU A 280 18.46 -25.54 34.68
C LEU A 280 19.87 -26.05 35.02
N GLN A 281 20.87 -25.17 35.04
CA GLN A 281 22.23 -25.51 35.44
C GLN A 281 22.31 -25.92 36.91
N LYS A 282 21.54 -25.28 37.81
CA LYS A 282 21.46 -25.70 39.21
C LYS A 282 20.83 -27.08 39.34
N LEU A 283 19.72 -27.34 38.62
CA LEU A 283 19.05 -28.63 38.64
C LEU A 283 19.93 -29.76 38.09
N ALA A 284 20.72 -29.47 37.05
CA ALA A 284 21.69 -30.40 36.49
C ALA A 284 22.88 -30.73 37.42
N GLN A 285 23.15 -29.89 38.43
CA GLN A 285 24.21 -30.11 39.43
C GLN A 285 23.70 -30.89 40.66
N THR A 286 22.40 -31.16 40.75
CA THR A 286 21.79 -31.89 41.87
C THR A 286 22.18 -33.37 41.84
N LEU A 287 22.34 -33.97 43.03
CA LEU A 287 22.67 -35.39 43.18
C LEU A 287 21.45 -36.32 43.15
N LEU A 288 20.24 -35.77 43.21
CA LEU A 288 18.97 -36.49 43.23
C LEU A 288 18.32 -36.42 41.83
N PHE A 289 17.67 -37.51 41.39
CA PHE A 289 16.91 -37.66 40.13
C PHE A 289 17.74 -37.59 38.83
N GLN A 290 18.25 -38.75 38.38
CA GLN A 290 19.13 -38.84 37.19
C GLN A 290 18.46 -38.45 35.87
N GLU A 291 17.19 -38.83 35.66
CA GLU A 291 16.47 -38.53 34.41
C GLU A 291 16.21 -37.02 34.25
N GLU A 292 15.73 -36.37 35.31
CA GLU A 292 15.47 -34.93 35.35
C GLU A 292 16.76 -34.12 35.17
N ARG A 293 17.89 -34.61 35.70
CA ARG A 293 19.22 -34.03 35.45
C ARG A 293 19.63 -34.12 33.98
N SER A 294 19.44 -35.27 33.34
CA SER A 294 19.78 -35.43 31.92
C SER A 294 18.97 -34.47 31.05
N GLN A 295 17.66 -34.38 31.31
CA GLN A 295 16.76 -33.46 30.61
C GLN A 295 17.15 -32.00 30.82
N ALA A 296 17.41 -31.58 32.07
CA ALA A 296 17.82 -30.21 32.38
C ALA A 296 19.18 -29.84 31.75
N TRP A 297 20.11 -30.80 31.65
CA TRP A 297 21.37 -30.59 30.97
C TRP A 297 21.16 -30.40 29.46
N GLU A 298 20.39 -31.26 28.81
CA GLU A 298 20.06 -31.13 27.39
C GLU A 298 19.37 -29.80 27.07
N ASP A 299 18.38 -29.42 27.87
CA ASP A 299 17.66 -28.16 27.69
C ASP A 299 18.57 -26.94 27.91
N ALA A 300 19.46 -27.00 28.91
CA ALA A 300 20.48 -25.96 29.10
C ALA A 300 21.43 -25.86 27.90
N GLN A 301 21.86 -26.98 27.32
CA GLN A 301 22.70 -27.00 26.11
C GLN A 301 21.97 -26.41 24.90
N ARG A 302 20.70 -26.77 24.68
CA ARG A 302 19.88 -26.20 23.60
C ARG A 302 19.74 -24.69 23.72
N LEU A 303 19.53 -24.19 24.94
CA LEU A 303 19.45 -22.75 25.21
C LEU A 303 20.78 -22.03 25.01
N LEU A 304 21.91 -22.66 25.37
CA LEU A 304 23.25 -22.12 25.11
C LEU A 304 23.52 -22.00 23.59
N LEU A 305 23.21 -23.04 22.81
CA LEU A 305 23.33 -22.99 21.35
C LEU A 305 22.43 -21.92 20.73
N ARG A 306 21.19 -21.80 21.23
CA ARG A 306 20.27 -20.75 20.77
C ARG A 306 20.80 -19.35 21.10
N LYS A 307 21.39 -19.16 22.29
CA LYS A 307 22.02 -17.90 22.69
C LYS A 307 23.18 -17.55 21.77
N GLU A 308 24.09 -18.49 21.50
CA GLU A 308 25.24 -18.29 20.60
C GLU A 308 24.77 -17.86 19.20
N HIS A 309 23.74 -18.53 18.68
CA HIS A 309 23.13 -18.16 17.41
C HIS A 309 22.54 -16.74 17.42
N LEU A 310 21.81 -16.36 18.48
CA LEU A 310 21.26 -15.00 18.61
C LEU A 310 22.35 -13.93 18.74
N GLU A 311 23.47 -14.23 19.40
CA GLU A 311 24.63 -13.35 19.50
C GLU A 311 25.34 -13.18 18.14
N ALA A 312 25.39 -14.24 17.33
CA ALA A 312 25.87 -14.16 15.95
C ALA A 312 24.93 -13.34 15.07
N GLU A 313 23.60 -13.56 15.16
CA GLU A 313 22.59 -12.75 14.45
C GLU A 313 22.71 -11.27 14.81
N LEU A 314 22.91 -10.95 16.09
CA LEU A 314 23.04 -9.57 16.57
C LEU A 314 24.16 -8.80 15.85
N LYS A 315 25.26 -9.48 15.48
CA LYS A 315 26.38 -8.88 14.74
C LYS A 315 26.05 -8.62 13.27
N ASP A 316 25.22 -9.46 12.64
CA ASP A 316 24.88 -9.36 11.21
C ASP A 316 23.71 -8.40 10.93
N ILE A 317 22.86 -8.13 11.92
CA ILE A 317 21.65 -7.32 11.77
C ILE A 317 21.87 -5.97 11.10
N PRO A 318 22.83 -5.12 11.53
CA PRO A 318 23.03 -3.81 10.90
C PRO A 318 23.34 -3.94 9.41
N THR A 319 24.18 -4.92 9.05
CA THR A 319 24.56 -5.20 7.66
C THR A 319 23.35 -5.68 6.85
N ARG A 320 22.58 -6.62 7.39
CA ARG A 320 21.41 -7.20 6.74
C ARG A 320 20.32 -6.15 6.47
N ILE A 321 20.02 -5.31 7.46
CA ILE A 321 19.03 -4.22 7.31
C ILE A 321 19.55 -3.15 6.36
N SER A 322 20.83 -2.79 6.44
CA SER A 322 21.41 -1.84 5.50
C SER A 322 21.29 -2.31 4.06
N LYS A 323 21.55 -3.59 3.78
CA LYS A 323 21.38 -4.17 2.43
C LYS A 323 19.92 -4.14 1.95
N LYS A 324 18.96 -4.39 2.85
CA LYS A 324 17.53 -4.36 2.54
C LYS A 324 17.08 -3.02 1.94
N TYR A 325 17.59 -1.91 2.45
CA TYR A 325 17.23 -0.55 2.01
C TYR A 325 18.24 0.11 1.05
N ARG A 326 19.32 -0.59 0.69
CA ARG A 326 20.32 -0.05 -0.22
C ARG A 326 19.77 0.06 -1.63
N VAL A 327 19.71 1.28 -2.15
CA VAL A 327 19.08 1.57 -3.44
C VAL A 327 19.96 1.07 -4.59
N LYS A 328 19.30 0.45 -5.57
CA LYS A 328 19.92 -0.01 -6.82
C LYS A 328 19.71 1.01 -7.93
N GLY A 329 20.80 1.54 -8.47
CA GLY A 329 20.78 2.52 -9.54
C GLY A 329 20.13 3.83 -9.12
N ALA A 330 19.78 4.66 -10.11
CA ALA A 330 19.04 5.90 -9.86
C ALA A 330 17.55 5.62 -9.64
N PRO A 331 16.94 6.16 -8.57
CA PRO A 331 15.49 6.32 -8.46
C PRO A 331 14.91 6.92 -9.74
N ARG A 332 13.67 6.53 -10.08
CA ARG A 332 13.04 6.99 -11.32
C ARG A 332 11.71 7.66 -11.02
N LEU A 333 11.58 8.91 -11.43
CA LEU A 333 10.32 9.64 -11.44
C LEU A 333 9.96 10.01 -12.88
N GLN A 334 8.95 9.34 -13.45
CA GLN A 334 8.65 9.45 -14.88
C GLN A 334 7.19 9.83 -15.15
N PRO A 335 6.92 10.75 -16.11
CA PRO A 335 5.57 11.02 -16.60
C PRO A 335 4.87 9.75 -17.11
N ILE A 336 3.68 9.49 -16.58
CA ILE A 336 2.84 8.37 -17.02
C ILE A 336 1.56 8.85 -17.69
N ALA A 337 0.98 9.96 -17.25
CA ALA A 337 -0.25 10.50 -17.79
C ALA A 337 -0.36 12.02 -17.62
N TYR A 338 -1.11 12.64 -18.52
CA TYR A 338 -1.46 14.05 -18.54
C TYR A 338 -2.98 14.18 -18.46
N CYS A 339 -3.46 15.01 -17.55
CA CYS A 339 -4.86 15.39 -17.45
C CYS A 339 -4.97 16.89 -17.62
N PHE A 340 -5.47 17.31 -18.78
CA PHE A 340 -5.83 18.70 -19.02
C PHE A 340 -7.16 18.98 -18.35
N VAL A 341 -7.24 20.07 -17.62
CA VAL A 341 -8.42 20.49 -16.86
C VAL A 341 -8.86 21.84 -17.39
N LEU A 342 -10.12 21.91 -17.76
CA LEU A 342 -10.72 23.10 -18.35
C LEU A 342 -11.77 23.70 -17.40
N PRO A 343 -11.75 25.02 -17.20
CA PRO A 343 -12.87 25.70 -16.58
C PRO A 343 -14.08 25.69 -17.52
N MET A 344 -15.24 25.30 -17.01
CA MET A 344 -16.52 25.23 -17.73
C MET A 344 -17.66 25.87 -16.95
#